data_AF-A0AAD7PVP8-F1
#
_entry.id   AF-A0AAD7PVP8-F1
#
_cell.length_a   1.000
_cell.length_b   1.000
_cell.length_c   1.000
_cell.angle_alpha   90.00
_cell.angle_beta   90.00
_cell.angle_gamma   90.00
#
_symmetry.space_group_name_H-M   'P 1'
#
loop_
_entity.id
_entity.type
_entity.pdbx_description
1 polymer ?
#
loop_
_entity_poly.entity_id
_entity_poly.type
_entity_poly.pdbx_seq_one_letter_code
_entity_poly.pdbx_strand_id
1 'polypeptide(L)'
;MMGTEEVEAVGARKTTLTPKAIIHQKFGDKASYKIEEVHESTPTGCPGLTIPQKGPCLYRCSLQLPEISVVSGTFKKKKDAEQCAAEMALEKLGLHLTVTDSTPQDPWEILVSRIRYLFSDEFPSFLHPLSGHFRATFGSKGDACGLVPVSVIAVYDAKLHSLCKSIDSEVELNPLLIILFIMRATSRLSEFLVTSKEHLWIRRQNPYPPEIIESSRSELCGSPKSVQIEAIFLPCSLEKSVGAMTLHVSSNEYFLDVIAKKLGLEDAHDVLVSRNVGKASSETRVFFAAPKSYLLHPSDLLNAKEALHFDEPLNVRASYLSGQDIFGDAILASIAYTWKSKDLFHEDVTIQSYYRCNQKSIAVLYNCSSSSFANRL
;
A
#
# COMPACT_ATOMS: atom_id res chain seq x y z
N MET A 1 -13.69 -49.48 8.81
CA MET A 1 -12.57 -49.21 7.88
C MET A 1 -13.14 -48.82 6.53
N MET A 2 -13.08 -47.54 6.19
CA MET A 2 -12.84 -47.04 4.84
C MET A 2 -12.56 -45.55 5.00
N GLY A 3 -11.36 -45.15 4.60
CA GLY A 3 -10.79 -43.83 4.84
C GLY A 3 -11.39 -42.77 3.92
N THR A 4 -11.61 -41.60 4.51
CA THR A 4 -11.82 -40.34 3.81
C THR A 4 -10.48 -39.81 3.32
N GLU A 5 -10.35 -39.68 2.00
CA GLU A 5 -9.25 -38.95 1.36
C GLU A 5 -9.38 -37.46 1.69
N GLU A 6 -8.35 -36.92 2.34
CA GLU A 6 -8.13 -35.48 2.51
C GLU A 6 -7.79 -34.86 1.16
N VAL A 7 -8.58 -33.87 0.74
CA VAL A 7 -8.24 -33.02 -0.40
C VAL A 7 -7.21 -32.00 0.08
N GLU A 8 -5.98 -32.17 -0.41
CA GLU A 8 -4.82 -31.33 -0.10
C GLU A 8 -5.10 -29.84 -0.27
N ALA A 9 -4.75 -29.07 0.77
CA ALA A 9 -4.83 -27.63 0.80
C ALA A 9 -3.92 -27.01 -0.27
N VAL A 10 -4.52 -26.22 -1.16
CA VAL A 10 -3.82 -25.43 -2.19
C VAL A 10 -2.88 -24.43 -1.51
N GLY A 11 -1.59 -24.71 -1.62
CA GLY A 11 -0.52 -24.01 -0.92
C GLY A 11 -0.48 -22.50 -1.16
N ALA A 12 -0.25 -21.77 -0.06
CA ALA A 12 0.09 -20.37 -0.03
C ALA A 12 1.23 -20.07 -1.03
N ARG A 13 0.96 -19.22 -2.04
CA ARG A 13 2.00 -18.72 -2.95
C ARG A 13 2.95 -17.81 -2.17
N LYS A 14 4.00 -18.40 -1.60
CA LYS A 14 5.18 -17.67 -1.10
C LYS A 14 5.77 -16.89 -2.28
N THR A 15 5.87 -15.58 -2.16
CA THR A 15 6.57 -14.74 -3.15
C THR A 15 8.05 -15.08 -3.13
N THR A 16 8.47 -15.95 -4.05
CA THR A 16 9.87 -16.33 -4.23
C THR A 16 10.61 -15.14 -4.83
N LEU A 17 11.54 -14.54 -4.08
CA LEU A 17 12.41 -13.49 -4.61
C LEU A 17 13.23 -14.07 -5.76
N THR A 18 13.34 -13.32 -6.86
CA THR A 18 14.16 -13.77 -7.99
C THR A 18 15.65 -13.83 -7.60
N PRO A 19 16.45 -14.76 -8.15
CA PRO A 19 17.89 -14.88 -7.89
C PRO A 19 18.65 -13.54 -7.97
N LYS A 20 18.35 -12.73 -8.98
CA LYS A 20 18.92 -11.38 -9.14
C LYS A 20 18.58 -10.42 -7.98
N ALA A 21 17.36 -10.50 -7.44
CA ALA A 21 16.95 -9.69 -6.30
C ALA A 21 17.69 -10.09 -5.02
N ILE A 22 17.96 -11.38 -4.82
CA ILE A 22 18.72 -11.90 -3.67
C ILE A 22 20.18 -11.40 -3.73
N ILE A 23 20.81 -11.50 -4.90
CA ILE A 23 22.17 -10.96 -5.10
C ILE A 23 22.21 -9.46 -4.82
N HIS A 24 21.25 -8.69 -5.33
CA HIS A 24 21.17 -7.25 -5.07
C HIS A 24 20.94 -6.92 -3.59
N GLN A 25 20.10 -7.69 -2.89
CA GLN A 25 19.87 -7.50 -1.45
C GLN A 25 21.14 -7.73 -0.63
N LYS A 26 21.94 -8.73 -0.98
CA LYS A 26 23.15 -9.11 -0.23
C LYS A 26 24.37 -8.27 -0.58
N PHE A 27 24.57 -7.95 -1.85
CA PHE A 27 25.80 -7.32 -2.35
C PHE A 27 25.60 -5.89 -2.85
N GLY A 28 24.36 -5.46 -3.11
CA GLY A 28 24.03 -4.11 -3.58
C GLY A 28 24.88 -3.70 -4.79
N ASP A 29 25.45 -2.50 -4.71
CA ASP A 29 26.30 -1.91 -5.77
C ASP A 29 27.62 -2.68 -6.00
N LYS A 30 27.96 -3.65 -5.14
CA LYS A 30 29.15 -4.49 -5.30
C LYS A 30 28.94 -5.64 -6.30
N ALA A 31 27.71 -5.86 -6.76
CA ALA A 31 27.40 -6.85 -7.78
C ALA A 31 27.40 -6.22 -9.18
N SER A 32 28.35 -6.63 -10.03
CA SER A 32 28.49 -6.11 -11.40
C SER A 32 28.10 -7.16 -12.43
N TYR A 33 27.01 -6.91 -13.17
CA TYR A 33 26.57 -7.71 -14.31
C TYR A 33 27.13 -7.12 -15.61
N LYS A 34 27.83 -7.94 -16.41
CA LYS A 34 28.33 -7.58 -17.75
C LYS A 34 27.75 -8.53 -18.78
N ILE A 35 27.02 -8.00 -19.76
CA ILE A 35 26.42 -8.79 -20.84
C ILE A 35 27.28 -8.70 -22.10
N GLU A 36 27.60 -9.87 -22.66
CA GLU A 36 28.34 -10.03 -23.91
C GLU A 36 27.43 -10.62 -24.99
N GLU A 37 27.54 -10.12 -26.22
CA GLU A 37 26.83 -10.66 -27.38
C GLU A 37 27.67 -11.77 -28.04
N VAL A 38 27.14 -12.99 -28.03
CA VAL A 38 27.75 -14.17 -28.64
C VAL A 38 27.08 -14.42 -29.99
N HIS A 39 27.87 -14.40 -31.06
CA HIS A 39 27.41 -14.73 -32.40
C HIS A 39 27.76 -16.19 -32.70
N GLU A 40 26.76 -17.03 -32.94
CA GLU A 40 26.97 -18.38 -33.47
C GLU A 40 26.97 -18.31 -35.00
N SER A 41 28.06 -18.74 -35.63
CA SER A 41 28.12 -18.89 -37.08
C SER A 41 27.20 -20.02 -37.51
N THR A 42 26.10 -19.72 -38.19
CA THR A 42 25.28 -20.75 -38.84
C THR A 42 25.98 -21.25 -40.10
N PRO A 43 26.14 -22.57 -40.32
CA PRO A 43 26.90 -23.12 -41.44
C PRO A 43 26.17 -23.08 -42.79
N THR A 44 25.03 -22.40 -42.91
CA THR A 44 24.29 -22.24 -44.17
C THR A 44 24.57 -20.89 -44.80
N GLY A 45 25.81 -20.68 -45.24
CA GLY A 45 26.16 -19.57 -46.12
C GLY A 45 26.05 -20.01 -47.58
N CYS A 46 25.06 -19.50 -48.31
CA CYS A 46 25.08 -19.58 -49.77
C CYS A 46 26.35 -18.87 -50.28
N PRO A 47 27.24 -19.55 -51.04
CA PRO A 47 28.43 -18.90 -51.58
C PRO A 47 27.99 -17.89 -52.64
N GLY A 48 28.15 -16.59 -52.36
CA GLY A 48 27.91 -15.52 -53.35
C GLY A 48 27.22 -14.25 -52.85
N LEU A 49 26.72 -14.19 -51.61
CA LEU A 49 26.11 -12.99 -51.04
C LEU A 49 27.06 -12.30 -50.06
N THR A 50 27.75 -11.23 -50.49
CA THR A 50 28.57 -10.33 -49.66
C THR A 50 27.71 -9.35 -48.85
N ILE A 51 26.74 -9.85 -48.08
CA ILE A 51 26.04 -9.08 -47.04
C ILE A 51 26.13 -9.91 -45.74
N PRO A 52 26.79 -9.43 -44.68
CA PRO A 52 26.82 -10.13 -43.41
C PRO A 52 25.39 -10.16 -42.83
N GLN A 53 24.72 -11.29 -42.96
CA GLN A 53 23.45 -11.51 -42.28
C GLN A 53 23.74 -11.69 -40.79
N LYS A 54 23.43 -10.67 -39.98
CA LYS A 54 23.57 -10.75 -38.52
C LYS A 54 22.57 -11.79 -38.01
N GLY A 55 23.06 -13.00 -37.74
CA GLY A 55 22.26 -14.08 -37.16
C GLY A 55 21.68 -13.69 -35.78
N PRO A 56 20.76 -14.50 -35.24
CA PRO A 56 20.17 -14.22 -33.93
C PRO A 56 21.27 -14.12 -32.86
N CYS A 57 21.39 -12.93 -32.26
CA CYS A 57 22.39 -12.66 -31.24
C CYS A 57 22.03 -13.42 -29.96
N LEU A 58 22.96 -14.24 -29.47
CA LEU A 58 22.87 -14.83 -28.14
C LEU A 58 23.57 -13.92 -27.14
N TYR A 59 23.21 -14.05 -25.88
CA TYR A 59 23.71 -13.25 -24.78
C TYR A 59 24.30 -14.15 -23.72
N ARG A 60 25.44 -13.74 -23.19
CA ARG A 60 26.11 -14.34 -22.05
C ARG A 60 26.30 -13.27 -21.00
N CYS A 61 26.09 -13.60 -19.73
CA CYS A 61 26.28 -12.66 -18.63
C CYS A 61 27.41 -13.12 -17.72
N SER A 62 28.36 -12.23 -17.47
CA SER A 62 29.38 -12.36 -16.44
C SER A 62 28.93 -11.57 -15.21
N LEU A 63 28.74 -12.25 -14.08
CA LEU A 63 28.45 -11.63 -12.79
C LEU A 63 29.69 -11.66 -11.92
N GLN A 64 30.18 -10.48 -11.57
CA GLN A 64 31.31 -10.28 -10.66
C GLN A 64 30.79 -9.85 -9.28
N LEU A 65 31.11 -10.64 -8.26
CA LEU A 65 30.86 -10.37 -6.84
C LEU A 65 32.21 -10.21 -6.12
N PRO A 66 32.23 -9.65 -4.90
CA PRO A 66 33.48 -9.54 -4.11
C PRO A 66 34.18 -10.88 -3.86
N GLU A 67 33.41 -11.96 -3.76
CA GLU A 67 33.89 -13.28 -3.37
C GLU A 67 34.08 -14.23 -4.57
N ILE A 68 33.26 -14.09 -5.62
CA ILE A 68 33.24 -15.00 -6.75
C ILE A 68 32.97 -14.28 -8.07
N SER A 69 33.36 -14.92 -9.16
CA SER A 69 32.94 -14.55 -10.51
C SER A 69 32.27 -15.75 -11.18
N VAL A 70 31.14 -15.50 -11.83
CA VAL A 70 30.40 -16.51 -12.59
C VAL A 70 30.04 -16.02 -13.97
N VAL A 71 29.94 -16.94 -14.91
CA VAL A 71 29.60 -16.66 -16.30
C VAL A 71 28.49 -17.63 -16.69
N SER A 72 27.37 -17.09 -17.18
CA SER A 72 26.21 -17.88 -17.60
C SER A 72 26.49 -18.69 -18.87
N GLY A 73 25.57 -19.59 -19.20
CA GLY A 73 25.43 -20.11 -20.57
C GLY A 73 25.03 -19.01 -21.58
N THR A 74 24.81 -19.41 -22.83
CA THR A 74 24.29 -18.53 -23.89
C THR A 74 22.76 -18.58 -23.96
N PHE A 75 22.12 -17.42 -24.01
CA PHE A 75 20.65 -17.29 -24.00
C PHE A 75 20.18 -16.35 -25.10
N LYS A 76 18.96 -16.56 -25.60
CA LYS A 76 18.33 -15.66 -26.60
C LYS A 76 17.93 -14.30 -26.01
N LYS A 77 17.79 -14.18 -24.69
CA LYS A 77 17.39 -12.96 -24.00
C LYS A 77 18.45 -12.55 -22.97
N LYS A 78 18.78 -11.26 -22.93
CA LYS A 78 19.68 -10.66 -21.93
C LYS A 78 19.26 -10.97 -20.49
N LYS A 79 17.95 -10.85 -20.21
CA LYS A 79 17.38 -11.10 -18.88
C LYS A 79 17.58 -12.54 -18.39
N ASP A 80 17.50 -13.51 -19.29
CA ASP A 80 17.64 -14.93 -18.95
C ASP A 80 19.12 -15.25 -18.63
N ALA A 81 20.06 -14.66 -19.38
CA ALA A 81 21.49 -14.75 -19.09
C ALA A 81 21.84 -14.14 -17.71
N GLU A 82 21.26 -12.98 -17.38
CA GLU A 82 21.45 -12.34 -16.06
C GLU A 82 20.88 -13.18 -14.92
N GLN A 83 19.69 -13.76 -15.08
CA GLN A 83 19.09 -14.63 -14.06
C GLN A 83 19.92 -15.90 -13.87
N CYS A 84 20.34 -16.56 -14.95
CA CYS A 84 21.20 -17.74 -14.88
C CYS A 84 22.55 -17.42 -14.20
N ALA A 85 23.18 -16.29 -14.51
CA ALA A 85 24.39 -15.86 -13.80
C ALA A 85 24.13 -15.65 -12.31
N ALA A 86 22.99 -15.07 -11.92
CA ALA A 86 22.63 -14.91 -10.52
C ALA A 86 22.37 -16.25 -9.80
N GLU A 87 21.68 -17.20 -10.45
CA GLU A 87 21.46 -18.56 -9.92
C GLU A 87 22.79 -19.29 -9.68
N MET A 88 23.68 -19.29 -10.69
CA MET A 88 24.99 -19.93 -10.57
C MET A 88 25.85 -19.28 -9.47
N ALA A 89 25.73 -17.98 -9.25
CA ALA A 89 26.41 -17.31 -8.14
C ALA A 89 25.86 -17.77 -6.78
N LEU A 90 24.53 -17.87 -6.65
CA LEU A 90 23.91 -18.34 -5.41
C LEU A 90 24.30 -19.79 -5.10
N GLU A 91 24.29 -20.67 -6.11
CA GLU A 91 24.75 -22.05 -5.98
C GLU A 91 26.21 -22.14 -5.53
N LYS A 92 27.11 -21.37 -6.16
CA LYS A 92 28.54 -21.35 -5.76
C LYS A 92 28.80 -20.79 -4.38
N LEU A 93 27.96 -19.87 -3.90
CA LEU A 93 28.05 -19.32 -2.55
C LEU A 93 27.41 -20.23 -1.50
N GLY A 94 26.85 -21.39 -1.90
CA GLY A 94 26.10 -22.27 -1.00
C GLY A 94 24.81 -21.64 -0.48
N LEU A 95 24.33 -20.57 -1.12
CA LEU A 95 23.09 -19.90 -0.77
C LEU A 95 21.96 -20.59 -1.54
N HIS A 96 21.40 -21.65 -0.94
CA HIS A 96 20.22 -22.28 -1.50
C HIS A 96 19.06 -21.25 -1.55
N LEU A 97 18.18 -21.31 -2.56
CA LEU A 97 17.00 -20.44 -2.72
C LEU A 97 15.98 -20.50 -1.55
N THR A 98 16.30 -21.24 -0.49
CA THR A 98 15.61 -21.16 0.78
C THR A 98 16.00 -19.87 1.47
N VAL A 99 15.05 -18.92 1.45
CA VAL A 99 14.72 -18.00 2.55
C VAL A 99 15.89 -17.74 3.48
N THR A 100 16.46 -16.53 3.38
CA THR A 100 17.34 -15.91 4.39
C THR A 100 17.23 -16.59 5.76
N ASP A 101 18.29 -17.28 6.18
CA ASP A 101 18.54 -17.79 7.52
C ASP A 101 18.72 -16.65 8.55
N SER A 102 17.85 -15.65 8.51
CA SER A 102 17.49 -14.89 9.69
C SER A 102 16.43 -15.73 10.40
N THR A 103 16.68 -16.12 11.65
CA THR A 103 15.66 -16.67 12.56
C THR A 103 14.31 -16.01 12.24
N PRO A 104 13.25 -16.76 11.92
CA PRO A 104 12.00 -16.15 11.48
C PRO A 104 11.52 -15.20 12.59
N GLN A 105 11.75 -13.90 12.38
CA GLN A 105 11.28 -12.89 13.29
C GLN A 105 9.77 -12.93 13.22
N ASP A 106 9.13 -13.08 14.37
CA ASP A 106 7.69 -13.06 14.49
C ASP A 106 7.16 -11.81 13.75
N PRO A 107 6.29 -11.98 12.73
CA PRO A 107 5.68 -10.86 12.02
C PRO A 107 5.03 -9.82 12.95
N TRP A 108 4.56 -10.24 14.14
CA TRP A 108 4.08 -9.32 15.17
C TRP A 108 5.17 -8.41 15.73
N GLU A 109 6.37 -8.92 15.99
CA GLU A 109 7.49 -8.13 16.51
C GLU A 109 8.00 -7.13 15.47
N ILE A 110 7.99 -7.51 14.20
CA ILE A 110 8.30 -6.60 13.09
C ILE A 110 7.23 -5.52 12.97
N LEU A 111 5.94 -5.87 13.13
CA LEU A 111 4.82 -4.93 13.12
C LEU A 111 4.95 -3.91 14.26
N VAL A 112 5.20 -4.37 15.49
CA VAL A 112 5.42 -3.52 16.67
C VAL A 112 6.61 -2.57 16.45
N SER A 113 7.73 -3.11 15.96
CA SER A 113 8.93 -2.32 15.66
C SER A 113 8.67 -1.25 14.60
N ARG A 114 7.89 -1.59 13.56
CA ARG A 114 7.51 -0.64 12.51
C ARG A 114 6.64 0.49 13.07
N ILE A 115 5.64 0.17 13.89
CA ILE A 115 4.79 1.17 14.54
C ILE A 115 5.63 2.08 15.44
N ARG A 116 6.51 1.51 16.28
CA ARG A 116 7.44 2.29 17.11
C ARG A 116 8.27 3.26 16.28
N TYR A 117 8.79 2.82 15.14
CA TYR A 117 9.56 3.67 14.23
C TYR A 117 8.73 4.81 13.63
N LEU A 118 7.47 4.57 13.24
CA LEU A 118 6.59 5.62 12.72
C LEU A 118 6.38 6.77 13.72
N PHE A 119 6.45 6.48 15.02
CA PHE A 119 6.32 7.47 16.09
C PHE A 119 7.68 7.92 16.67
N SER A 120 8.79 7.62 16.02
CA SER A 120 10.11 8.12 16.40
C SER A 120 10.27 9.61 16.07
N ASP A 121 11.22 10.27 16.75
CA ASP A 121 11.55 11.68 16.50
C ASP A 121 12.01 11.95 15.06
N GLU A 122 12.59 10.94 14.40
CA GLU A 122 13.15 11.05 13.06
C GLU A 122 12.06 10.98 11.98
N PHE A 123 10.99 10.21 12.20
CA PHE A 123 10.01 9.88 11.16
C PHE A 123 9.34 11.10 10.49
N PRO A 124 8.90 12.15 11.22
CA PRO A 124 8.26 13.32 10.62
C PRO A 124 9.13 14.07 9.59
N SER A 125 10.45 13.93 9.68
CA SER A 125 11.40 14.58 8.78
C SER A 125 11.53 13.88 7.40
N PHE A 126 11.15 12.59 7.31
CA PHE A 126 11.25 11.83 6.07
C PHE A 126 10.27 12.32 5.01
N LEU A 127 10.58 12.11 3.73
CA LEU A 127 9.68 12.43 2.61
C LEU A 127 8.77 11.26 2.23
N HIS A 128 8.03 10.76 3.24
CA HIS A 128 7.07 9.67 3.14
C HIS A 128 5.64 10.25 3.22
N PRO A 129 4.63 9.73 2.47
CA PRO A 129 3.23 10.17 2.58
C PRO A 129 2.73 10.33 4.02
N LEU A 130 2.88 9.28 4.84
CA LEU A 130 2.56 9.32 6.26
C LEU A 130 3.24 10.44 7.05
N SER A 131 4.48 10.83 6.75
CA SER A 131 5.11 11.90 7.52
C SER A 131 4.37 13.23 7.32
N GLY A 132 3.78 13.47 6.15
CA GLY A 132 2.89 14.62 5.92
C GLY A 132 1.66 14.59 6.82
N HIS A 133 1.06 13.42 7.02
CA HIS A 133 -0.05 13.26 7.97
C HIS A 133 0.40 13.52 9.42
N PHE A 134 1.57 13.05 9.83
CA PHE A 134 2.12 13.34 11.16
C PHE A 134 2.38 14.84 11.34
N ARG A 135 2.97 15.50 10.35
CA ARG A 135 3.21 16.95 10.41
C ARG A 135 1.91 17.76 10.48
N ALA A 136 0.88 17.32 9.76
CA ALA A 136 -0.43 17.98 9.75
C ALA A 136 -1.08 17.99 11.15
N THR A 137 -0.92 16.91 11.91
CA THR A 137 -1.52 16.80 13.25
C THR A 137 -0.76 17.63 14.30
N PHE A 138 0.44 18.11 14.00
CA PHE A 138 1.14 19.11 14.84
C PHE A 138 0.53 20.52 14.72
N GLY A 139 -0.30 20.77 13.69
CA GLY A 139 -1.07 22.00 13.55
C GLY A 139 -2.29 22.07 14.46
N SER A 140 -2.80 20.92 14.92
CA SER A 140 -4.02 20.82 15.72
C SER A 140 -3.85 21.50 17.08
N LYS A 141 -4.92 22.14 17.56
CA LYS A 141 -4.91 22.89 18.83
C LYS A 141 -5.11 21.97 20.03
N GLY A 142 -4.43 22.29 21.13
CA GLY A 142 -4.63 21.62 22.42
C GLY A 142 -4.34 20.12 22.38
N ASP A 143 -5.24 19.33 22.96
CA ASP A 143 -5.07 17.89 23.14
C ASP A 143 -5.10 17.08 21.83
N ALA A 144 -5.59 17.68 20.75
CA ALA A 144 -5.60 17.08 19.42
C ALA A 144 -4.23 17.07 18.73
N CYS A 145 -3.24 17.80 19.28
CA CYS A 145 -1.90 17.86 18.72
C CYS A 145 -1.22 16.48 18.72
N GLY A 146 -0.81 16.02 17.54
CA GLY A 146 -0.12 14.75 17.36
C GLY A 146 -1.02 13.50 17.37
N LEU A 147 -2.35 13.66 17.38
CA LEU A 147 -3.29 12.54 17.19
C LEU A 147 -3.27 12.10 15.72
N VAL A 148 -2.73 10.91 15.45
CA VAL A 148 -2.68 10.37 14.08
C VAL A 148 -3.80 9.34 13.90
N PRO A 149 -4.71 9.53 12.92
CA PRO A 149 -5.73 8.54 12.60
C PRO A 149 -5.12 7.18 12.21
N VAL A 150 -5.64 6.10 12.77
CA VAL A 150 -5.16 4.72 12.51
C VAL A 150 -5.43 4.32 11.06
N SER A 151 -6.56 4.77 10.49
CA SER A 151 -6.93 4.53 9.09
C SER A 151 -5.86 5.00 8.10
N VAL A 152 -5.26 6.16 8.39
CA VAL A 152 -4.16 6.72 7.58
C VAL A 152 -2.93 5.85 7.67
N ILE A 153 -2.55 5.42 8.88
CA ILE A 153 -1.41 4.51 9.10
C ILE A 153 -1.60 3.20 8.33
N ALA A 154 -2.80 2.62 8.39
CA ALA A 154 -3.16 1.39 7.70
C ALA A 154 -3.05 1.47 6.16
N VAL A 155 -3.38 2.64 5.60
CA VAL A 155 -3.49 2.82 4.14
C VAL A 155 -2.18 3.26 3.50
N TYR A 156 -1.42 4.15 4.16
CA TYR A 156 -0.27 4.80 3.53
C TYR A 156 1.07 4.14 3.86
N ASP A 157 1.12 3.10 4.70
CA ASP A 157 2.30 2.26 4.91
C ASP A 157 2.15 0.88 4.26
N ALA A 158 2.73 0.71 3.07
CA ALA A 158 2.71 -0.56 2.36
C ALA A 158 3.42 -1.70 3.13
N LYS A 159 4.41 -1.38 3.99
CA LYS A 159 5.09 -2.40 4.81
C LYS A 159 4.14 -2.92 5.87
N LEU A 160 3.36 -2.05 6.53
CA LEU A 160 2.34 -2.50 7.49
C LEU A 160 1.32 -3.42 6.82
N HIS A 161 0.80 -3.05 5.64
CA HIS A 161 -0.12 -3.91 4.91
C HIS A 161 0.49 -5.29 4.61
N SER A 162 1.75 -5.33 4.13
CA SER A 162 2.45 -6.61 3.87
C SER A 162 2.67 -7.44 5.12
N LEU A 163 2.98 -6.80 6.25
CA LEU A 163 3.19 -7.47 7.54
C LEU A 163 1.86 -8.04 8.07
N CYS A 164 0.79 -7.25 8.04
CA CYS A 164 -0.55 -7.70 8.41
C CYS A 164 -1.00 -8.89 7.55
N LYS A 165 -0.77 -8.85 6.24
CA LYS A 165 -1.04 -10.00 5.34
C LYS A 165 -0.22 -11.25 5.70
N SER A 166 1.02 -11.08 6.19
CA SER A 166 1.86 -12.21 6.62
C SER A 166 1.43 -12.79 7.97
N ILE A 167 0.73 -12.00 8.80
CA ILE A 167 0.10 -12.45 10.05
C ILE A 167 -1.19 -13.20 9.73
N ASP A 168 -2.04 -12.64 8.87
CA ASP A 168 -3.32 -13.22 8.46
C ASP A 168 -3.66 -12.84 7.00
N SER A 169 -3.89 -13.85 6.17
CA SER A 169 -4.28 -13.65 4.76
C SER A 169 -5.69 -13.08 4.59
N GLU A 170 -6.57 -13.18 5.59
CA GLU A 170 -7.93 -12.61 5.54
C GLU A 170 -7.91 -11.08 5.37
N VAL A 171 -6.80 -10.42 5.71
CA VAL A 171 -6.56 -8.98 5.45
C VAL A 171 -6.75 -8.61 3.97
N GLU A 172 -6.55 -9.55 3.04
CA GLU A 172 -6.81 -9.29 1.62
C GLU A 172 -8.29 -9.07 1.32
N LEU A 173 -9.15 -9.82 2.00
CA LEU A 173 -10.60 -9.81 1.85
C LEU A 173 -11.24 -8.69 2.67
N ASN A 174 -10.69 -8.43 3.86
CA ASN A 174 -11.15 -7.36 4.75
C ASN A 174 -9.98 -6.43 5.14
N PRO A 175 -9.73 -5.35 4.36
CA PRO A 175 -8.65 -4.41 4.61
C PRO A 175 -8.74 -3.71 5.97
N LEU A 176 -9.93 -3.69 6.58
CA LEU A 176 -10.16 -3.04 7.88
C LEU A 176 -9.56 -3.86 9.03
N LEU A 177 -9.24 -5.14 8.84
CA LEU A 177 -8.49 -5.94 9.84
C LEU A 177 -7.10 -5.35 10.15
N ILE A 178 -6.51 -4.60 9.22
CA ILE A 178 -5.22 -3.93 9.41
C ILE A 178 -5.31 -2.95 10.59
N ILE A 179 -6.43 -2.23 10.74
CA ILE A 179 -6.65 -1.31 11.85
C ILE A 179 -6.59 -2.06 13.18
N LEU A 180 -7.25 -3.22 13.27
CA LEU A 180 -7.23 -4.05 14.48
C LEU A 180 -5.83 -4.55 14.83
N PHE A 181 -5.06 -4.98 13.83
CA PHE A 181 -3.68 -5.42 14.03
C PHE A 181 -2.77 -4.28 14.47
N ILE A 182 -2.93 -3.09 13.89
CA ILE A 182 -2.20 -1.90 14.32
C ILE A 182 -2.54 -1.55 15.77
N MET A 183 -3.82 -1.54 16.14
CA MET A 183 -4.25 -1.25 17.52
C MET A 183 -3.71 -2.28 18.52
N ARG A 184 -3.74 -3.57 18.16
CA ARG A 184 -3.18 -4.65 18.98
C ARG A 184 -1.66 -4.59 19.11
N ALA A 185 -0.94 -4.21 18.05
CA ALA A 185 0.50 -4.02 18.13
C ALA A 185 0.85 -2.75 18.93
N THR A 186 0.03 -1.71 18.82
CA THR A 186 0.18 -0.46 19.59
C THR A 186 -0.03 -0.68 21.09
N SER A 187 -0.92 -1.58 21.50
CA SER A 187 -1.11 -1.89 22.93
C SER A 187 0.12 -2.52 23.60
N ARG A 188 1.02 -3.15 22.81
CA ARG A 188 2.33 -3.61 23.30
C ARG A 188 3.34 -2.48 23.51
N LEU A 189 3.01 -1.26 23.09
CA LEU A 189 3.83 -0.05 23.19
C LEU A 189 3.22 0.97 24.15
N SER A 190 2.43 0.55 25.14
CA SER A 190 1.71 1.45 26.07
C SER A 190 2.61 2.40 26.87
N GLU A 191 3.89 2.07 27.06
CA GLU A 191 4.88 2.98 27.68
C GLU A 191 5.31 4.13 26.75
N PHE A 192 5.10 3.97 25.44
CA PHE A 192 5.56 4.90 24.41
C PHE A 192 4.40 5.59 23.68
N LEU A 193 3.26 4.90 23.51
CA LEU A 193 2.11 5.32 22.73
C LEU A 193 0.82 5.28 23.56
N VAL A 194 -0.05 6.24 23.28
CA VAL A 194 -1.40 6.36 23.83
C VAL A 194 -2.39 6.06 22.72
N THR A 195 -3.45 5.36 23.09
CA THR A 195 -4.62 5.10 22.23
C THR A 195 -5.90 5.41 22.99
N SER A 196 -7.01 5.52 22.26
CA SER A 196 -8.35 5.53 22.84
C SER A 196 -9.02 4.17 22.65
N LYS A 197 -9.96 3.85 23.55
CA LYS A 197 -10.91 2.74 23.35
C LYS A 197 -12.04 3.14 22.39
N GLU A 198 -12.40 4.41 22.40
CA GLU A 198 -13.58 4.94 21.71
C GLU A 198 -13.24 5.63 20.39
N HIS A 199 -11.96 5.79 20.06
CA HIS A 199 -11.53 6.52 18.88
C HIS A 199 -10.32 5.86 18.21
N LEU A 200 -10.26 5.96 16.88
CA LEU A 200 -9.22 5.34 16.06
C LEU A 200 -8.02 6.27 15.82
N TRP A 201 -7.36 6.68 16.90
CA TRP A 201 -6.12 7.46 16.85
C TRP A 201 -5.00 6.84 17.69
N ILE A 202 -3.76 7.19 17.33
CA ILE A 202 -2.55 6.89 18.10
C ILE A 202 -1.77 8.19 18.31
N ARG A 203 -1.27 8.38 19.53
CA ARG A 203 -0.41 9.50 19.92
C ARG A 203 0.82 8.99 20.65
N ARG A 204 1.90 9.76 20.67
CA ARG A 204 2.99 9.49 21.62
C ARG A 204 2.56 9.84 23.06
N GLN A 205 3.05 9.06 24.02
CA GLN A 205 2.95 9.37 25.44
C GLN A 205 3.71 10.66 25.76
N ASN A 206 4.94 10.76 25.27
CA ASN A 206 5.76 11.96 25.38
C ASN A 206 5.62 12.80 24.11
N PRO A 207 5.29 14.10 24.20
CA PRO A 207 5.24 14.98 23.03
C PRO A 207 6.54 14.97 22.23
N TYR A 208 6.43 15.28 20.94
CA TYR A 208 7.62 15.54 20.13
C TYR A 208 8.39 16.75 20.67
N PRO A 209 9.73 16.76 20.56
CA PRO A 209 10.53 17.94 20.83
C PRO A 209 10.00 19.18 20.09
N PRO A 210 9.95 20.36 20.73
CA PRO A 210 9.42 21.58 20.13
C PRO A 210 10.04 21.92 18.77
N GLU A 211 11.32 21.62 18.60
CA GLU A 211 12.07 21.87 17.37
C GLU A 211 11.50 21.10 16.17
N ILE A 212 11.00 19.88 16.39
CA ILE A 212 10.37 19.05 15.36
C ILE A 212 8.98 19.60 14.99
N ILE A 213 8.25 20.11 15.98
CA ILE A 213 6.92 20.71 15.79
C ILE A 213 7.05 22.04 15.05
N GLU A 214 7.97 22.90 15.46
CA GLU A 214 8.20 24.23 14.89
C GLU A 214 8.75 24.16 13.47
N SER A 215 9.72 23.29 13.20
CA SER A 215 10.23 23.07 11.84
C SER A 215 9.11 22.64 10.88
N SER A 216 8.24 21.73 11.31
CA SER A 216 7.09 21.29 10.53
C SER A 216 6.08 22.43 10.24
N ARG A 217 5.89 23.35 11.19
CA ARG A 217 4.99 24.51 11.04
C ARG A 217 5.58 25.62 10.19
N SER A 218 6.87 25.89 10.34
CA SER A 218 7.59 26.94 9.59
C SER A 218 7.62 26.63 8.09
N GLU A 219 7.69 25.35 7.72
CA GLU A 219 7.74 24.90 6.32
C GLU A 219 6.41 25.07 5.58
N LEU A 220 5.27 25.03 6.29
CA LEU A 220 3.94 25.22 5.72
C LEU A 220 3.64 26.69 5.34
N CYS A 221 4.45 27.64 5.82
CA CYS A 221 4.23 29.07 5.69
C CYS A 221 4.40 29.61 4.24
N GLY A 222 5.02 28.82 3.33
CA GLY A 222 5.20 29.17 1.92
C GLY A 222 4.04 28.78 0.98
N SER A 223 3.03 28.07 1.49
CA SER A 223 1.89 27.56 0.70
C SER A 223 0.73 28.57 0.60
N PRO A 224 -0.14 28.48 -0.43
CA PRO A 224 -1.36 29.31 -0.49
C PRO A 224 -2.19 29.13 0.79
N LYS A 225 -2.67 30.27 1.34
CA LYS A 225 -3.38 30.32 2.64
C LYS A 225 -4.56 29.35 2.73
N SER A 226 -5.22 29.10 1.61
CA SER A 226 -6.26 28.08 1.48
C SER A 226 -6.34 27.60 0.03
N VAL A 227 -6.73 26.34 -0.11
CA VAL A 227 -6.96 25.68 -1.40
C VAL A 227 -8.42 25.24 -1.46
N GLN A 228 -9.03 25.41 -2.62
CA GLN A 228 -10.35 24.87 -2.94
C GLN A 228 -10.16 23.63 -3.81
N ILE A 229 -10.77 22.53 -3.43
CA ILE A 229 -10.61 21.24 -4.12
C ILE A 229 -12.00 20.69 -4.42
N GLU A 230 -12.28 20.40 -5.68
CA GLU A 230 -13.53 19.73 -6.06
C GLU A 230 -13.50 18.26 -5.65
N ALA A 231 -14.57 17.81 -5.02
CA ALA A 231 -14.80 16.46 -4.56
C ALA A 231 -16.23 16.03 -4.87
N ILE A 232 -16.51 14.74 -4.72
CA ILE A 232 -17.82 14.16 -5.01
C ILE A 232 -18.42 13.55 -3.75
N PHE A 233 -19.63 13.96 -3.41
CA PHE A 233 -20.43 13.36 -2.36
C PHE A 233 -21.18 12.13 -2.89
N LEU A 234 -20.99 11.02 -2.20
CA LEU A 234 -21.58 9.73 -2.50
C LEU A 234 -22.59 9.39 -1.40
N PRO A 235 -23.88 9.74 -1.56
CA PRO A 235 -24.88 9.38 -0.58
C PRO A 235 -25.14 7.88 -0.59
N CYS A 236 -25.38 7.31 0.60
CA CYS A 236 -25.71 5.89 0.78
C CYS A 236 -27.06 5.54 0.16
N SER A 237 -28.04 6.45 0.26
CA SER A 237 -29.36 6.27 -0.34
C SER A 237 -29.30 6.37 -1.87
N LEU A 238 -29.87 5.35 -2.53
CA LEU A 238 -29.99 5.32 -3.99
C LEU A 238 -30.93 6.40 -4.54
N GLU A 239 -31.84 6.93 -3.72
CA GLU A 239 -32.77 7.99 -4.10
C GLU A 239 -32.07 9.35 -4.21
N LYS A 240 -30.99 9.56 -3.45
CA LYS A 240 -30.18 10.78 -3.52
C LYS A 240 -29.21 10.70 -4.70
N SER A 241 -29.10 11.80 -5.43
CA SER A 241 -28.14 11.93 -6.52
C SER A 241 -26.72 12.17 -6.00
N VAL A 242 -25.74 11.69 -6.76
CA VAL A 242 -24.32 12.00 -6.53
C VAL A 242 -24.10 13.48 -6.81
N GLY A 243 -23.47 14.18 -5.88
CA GLY A 243 -23.32 15.64 -5.93
C GLY A 243 -21.86 16.08 -5.98
N ALA A 244 -21.58 17.17 -6.69
CA ALA A 244 -20.32 17.88 -6.55
C ALA A 244 -20.28 18.66 -5.24
N MET A 245 -19.11 18.73 -4.62
CA MET A 245 -18.85 19.54 -3.44
C MET A 245 -17.44 20.12 -3.48
N THR A 246 -17.19 21.14 -2.67
CA THR A 246 -15.89 21.77 -2.55
C THR A 246 -15.35 21.59 -1.14
N LEU A 247 -14.10 21.14 -1.05
CA LEU A 247 -13.30 21.08 0.17
C LEU A 247 -12.47 22.36 0.24
N HIS A 248 -12.59 23.09 1.35
CA HIS A 248 -11.77 24.26 1.62
C HIS A 248 -10.72 23.87 2.66
N VAL A 249 -9.47 23.71 2.23
CA VAL A 249 -8.38 23.27 3.09
C VAL A 249 -7.44 24.45 3.33
N SER A 250 -7.29 24.85 4.58
CA SER A 250 -6.35 25.89 4.98
C SER A 250 -4.95 25.31 5.23
N SER A 251 -3.89 26.11 5.07
CA SER A 251 -2.51 25.64 5.27
C SER A 251 -2.22 25.09 6.68
N ASN A 252 -3.01 25.51 7.67
CA ASN A 252 -2.86 25.14 9.08
C ASN A 252 -3.93 24.14 9.56
N GLU A 253 -4.79 23.67 8.67
CA GLU A 253 -5.85 22.71 8.98
C GLU A 253 -5.52 21.37 8.35
N TYR A 254 -5.72 20.29 9.10
CA TYR A 254 -5.56 18.97 8.54
C TYR A 254 -6.74 18.65 7.62
N PHE A 255 -6.48 18.28 6.38
CA PHE A 255 -7.54 18.07 5.39
C PHE A 255 -8.55 17.00 5.78
N LEU A 256 -8.17 16.01 6.62
CA LEU A 256 -9.13 15.04 7.12
C LEU A 256 -10.14 15.64 8.10
N ASP A 257 -9.80 16.71 8.82
CA ASP A 257 -10.77 17.43 9.66
C ASP A 257 -11.83 18.10 8.79
N VAL A 258 -11.43 18.63 7.62
CA VAL A 258 -12.36 19.20 6.63
C VAL A 258 -13.29 18.12 6.10
N ILE A 259 -12.76 16.94 5.79
CA ILE A 259 -13.54 15.80 5.31
C ILE A 259 -14.49 15.28 6.40
N ALA A 260 -14.02 15.14 7.63
CA ALA A 260 -14.82 14.73 8.78
C ALA A 260 -16.04 15.64 8.94
N LYS A 261 -15.84 16.96 8.95
CA LYS A 261 -16.92 17.95 9.01
C LYS A 261 -17.92 17.81 7.87
N LYS A 262 -17.46 17.50 6.65
CA LYS A 262 -18.33 17.29 5.49
C LYS A 262 -19.14 15.99 5.56
N LEU A 263 -18.64 14.99 6.30
CA LEU A 263 -19.36 13.75 6.62
C LEU A 263 -20.25 13.88 7.86
N GLY A 264 -20.24 15.02 8.55
CA GLY A 264 -20.98 15.22 9.80
C GLY A 264 -20.33 14.57 11.03
N LEU A 265 -19.02 14.33 10.97
CA LEU A 265 -18.22 13.77 12.05
C LEU A 265 -17.53 14.90 12.85
N GLU A 266 -17.19 14.62 14.10
CA GLU A 266 -16.52 15.57 14.99
C GLU A 266 -15.04 15.70 14.65
N ASP A 267 -14.35 14.58 14.40
CA ASP A 267 -12.89 14.54 14.28
C ASP A 267 -12.38 13.69 13.10
N ALA A 268 -11.15 13.98 12.64
CA ALA A 268 -10.48 13.23 11.58
C ALA A 268 -10.21 11.75 11.90
N HIS A 269 -10.10 11.37 13.17
CA HIS A 269 -9.87 9.97 13.55
C HIS A 269 -11.09 9.07 13.38
N ASP A 270 -12.27 9.65 13.17
CA ASP A 270 -13.48 8.91 12.82
C ASP A 270 -13.63 8.75 11.30
N VAL A 271 -12.65 9.18 10.50
CA VAL A 271 -12.64 9.01 9.05
C VAL A 271 -11.81 7.79 8.65
N LEU A 272 -12.42 6.86 7.93
CA LEU A 272 -11.75 5.79 7.21
C LEU A 272 -11.38 6.22 5.79
N VAL A 273 -10.30 5.62 5.29
CA VAL A 273 -9.73 5.93 3.98
C VAL A 273 -9.68 4.64 3.17
N SER A 274 -10.19 4.67 1.94
CA SER A 274 -10.12 3.51 1.05
C SER A 274 -8.73 3.33 0.42
N ARG A 275 -8.53 2.17 -0.21
CA ARG A 275 -7.49 2.00 -1.23
C ARG A 275 -7.68 3.01 -2.38
N ASN A 276 -6.62 3.26 -3.17
CA ASN A 276 -6.69 4.17 -4.32
C ASN A 276 -7.75 3.69 -5.31
N VAL A 277 -8.54 4.64 -5.82
CA VAL A 277 -9.56 4.43 -6.86
C VAL A 277 -9.02 4.93 -8.19
N GLY A 278 -9.27 4.16 -9.26
CA GLY A 278 -8.92 4.58 -10.63
C GLY A 278 -7.49 4.21 -11.03
N LYS A 279 -6.72 5.17 -11.53
CA LYS A 279 -5.36 4.89 -12.03
C LYS A 279 -4.41 4.73 -10.84
N ALA A 280 -3.41 3.84 -10.94
CA ALA A 280 -2.39 3.70 -9.90
C ALA A 280 -1.62 4.99 -9.61
N SER A 281 -1.62 5.96 -10.53
CA SER A 281 -0.99 7.27 -10.37
C SER A 281 -1.91 8.34 -9.79
N SER A 282 -3.22 8.09 -9.65
CA SER A 282 -4.14 9.05 -9.03
C SER A 282 -4.20 8.80 -7.52
N GLU A 283 -4.09 9.87 -6.73
CA GLU A 283 -4.30 9.84 -5.27
C GLU A 283 -5.79 9.97 -4.91
N THR A 284 -6.67 9.52 -5.80
CA THR A 284 -8.12 9.51 -5.61
C THR A 284 -8.51 8.40 -4.65
N ARG A 285 -9.23 8.76 -3.59
CA ARG A 285 -9.70 7.83 -2.55
C ARG A 285 -11.12 8.15 -2.13
N VAL A 286 -11.78 7.17 -1.55
CA VAL A 286 -13.06 7.33 -0.86
C VAL A 286 -12.80 7.48 0.63
N PHE A 287 -13.37 8.52 1.21
CA PHE A 287 -13.35 8.82 2.63
C PHE A 287 -14.76 8.62 3.20
N PHE A 288 -14.88 7.93 4.32
CA PHE A 288 -16.17 7.53 4.88
C PHE A 288 -16.07 7.39 6.41
N ALA A 289 -17.21 7.32 7.09
CA ALA A 289 -17.23 7.21 8.54
C ALA A 289 -16.69 5.87 9.03
N ALA A 290 -15.96 5.90 10.15
CA ALA A 290 -15.58 4.73 10.90
C ALA A 290 -16.81 4.13 11.59
N PRO A 291 -17.13 2.85 11.36
CA PRO A 291 -18.26 2.24 12.03
C PRO A 291 -18.04 2.12 13.53
N LYS A 292 -19.10 2.39 14.31
CA LYS A 292 -19.06 2.35 15.78
C LYS A 292 -18.65 0.98 16.34
N SER A 293 -18.88 -0.10 15.60
CA SER A 293 -18.48 -1.46 15.99
C SER A 293 -16.97 -1.66 16.06
N TYR A 294 -16.16 -0.83 15.39
CA TYR A 294 -14.69 -0.84 15.52
C TYR A 294 -14.18 -0.30 16.86
N LEU A 295 -15.05 0.35 17.63
CA LEU A 295 -14.73 0.91 18.94
C LEU A 295 -14.80 -0.13 20.06
N LEU A 296 -15.12 -1.40 19.73
CA LEU A 296 -15.02 -2.52 20.65
C LEU A 296 -13.58 -3.02 20.75
N HIS A 297 -13.21 -3.62 21.88
CA HIS A 297 -11.82 -3.96 22.18
C HIS A 297 -11.22 -4.92 21.11
N PRO A 298 -9.97 -4.72 20.65
CA PRO A 298 -9.35 -5.54 19.59
C PRO A 298 -9.31 -7.04 19.91
N SER A 299 -9.24 -7.42 21.20
CA SER A 299 -9.29 -8.82 21.63
C SER A 299 -10.67 -9.46 21.46
N ASP A 300 -11.74 -8.68 21.51
CA ASP A 300 -13.11 -9.20 21.38
C ASP A 300 -13.49 -9.35 19.91
N LEU A 301 -13.04 -8.42 19.05
CA LEU A 301 -13.26 -8.42 17.60
C LEU A 301 -12.48 -9.52 16.85
N LEU A 302 -11.33 -9.95 17.35
CA LEU A 302 -10.55 -11.04 16.72
C LEU A 302 -11.07 -12.44 17.07
N ASN A 303 -11.73 -12.58 18.23
CA ASN A 303 -12.39 -13.81 18.65
C ASN A 303 -13.80 -13.92 18.04
N ALA A 304 -14.46 -12.79 17.81
CA ALA A 304 -15.69 -12.68 17.03
C ALA A 304 -15.34 -12.58 15.53
N LYS A 305 -14.90 -13.69 14.92
CA LYS A 305 -14.75 -13.81 13.46
C LYS A 305 -16.05 -13.61 12.68
N GLU A 306 -17.16 -13.43 13.38
CA GLU A 306 -18.51 -13.32 12.85
C GLU A 306 -18.99 -11.87 12.88
N ALA A 307 -19.08 -11.30 11.68
CA ALA A 307 -19.81 -10.09 11.32
C ALA A 307 -19.56 -8.86 12.21
N LEU A 308 -18.67 -7.97 11.73
CA LEU A 308 -18.80 -6.55 12.04
C LEU A 308 -20.20 -6.10 11.60
N HIS A 309 -21.13 -6.03 12.55
CA HIS A 309 -22.45 -5.49 12.30
C HIS A 309 -22.32 -3.98 12.17
N PHE A 310 -22.72 -3.47 11.02
CA PHE A 310 -22.71 -2.06 10.70
C PHE A 310 -24.15 -1.55 10.77
N ASP A 311 -24.40 -0.59 11.66
CA ASP A 311 -25.71 0.05 11.82
C ASP A 311 -26.08 0.93 10.60
N GLU A 312 -25.07 1.34 9.84
CA GLU A 312 -25.25 2.15 8.64
C GLU A 312 -25.49 1.29 7.39
N PRO A 313 -26.34 1.75 6.46
CA PRO A 313 -26.60 1.01 5.22
C PRO A 313 -25.37 0.98 4.31
N LEU A 314 -25.22 -0.13 3.56
CA LEU A 314 -24.17 -0.28 2.55
C LEU A 314 -24.32 0.78 1.44
N ASN A 315 -23.26 1.52 1.19
CA ASN A 315 -23.18 2.48 0.09
C ASN A 315 -22.68 1.79 -1.18
N VAL A 316 -23.62 1.18 -1.91
CA VAL A 316 -23.33 0.40 -3.13
C VAL A 316 -22.43 1.16 -4.12
N ARG A 317 -22.62 2.48 -4.26
CA ARG A 317 -21.84 3.32 -5.18
C ARG A 317 -20.39 3.45 -4.73
N ALA A 318 -20.18 3.76 -3.45
CA ALA A 318 -18.85 3.89 -2.87
C ALA A 318 -18.12 2.53 -2.80
N SER A 319 -18.84 1.47 -2.43
CA SER A 319 -18.29 0.12 -2.37
C SER A 319 -17.83 -0.36 -3.75
N TYR A 320 -18.65 -0.12 -4.78
CA TYR A 320 -18.31 -0.46 -6.16
C TYR A 320 -17.06 0.27 -6.66
N LEU A 321 -16.93 1.56 -6.35
CA LEU A 321 -15.78 2.35 -6.76
C LEU A 321 -14.47 1.91 -6.11
N SER A 322 -14.53 1.60 -4.81
CA SER A 322 -13.36 1.29 -3.99
C SER A 322 -12.97 -0.19 -3.99
N GLY A 323 -13.90 -1.08 -4.39
CA GLY A 323 -13.71 -2.52 -4.33
C GLY A 323 -13.68 -3.09 -2.91
N GLN A 324 -14.21 -2.33 -1.93
CA GLN A 324 -14.35 -2.73 -0.53
C GLN A 324 -15.73 -2.31 -0.02
N ASP A 325 -16.27 -2.99 0.98
CA ASP A 325 -17.54 -2.60 1.56
C ASP A 325 -17.42 -1.28 2.32
N ILE A 326 -18.23 -0.30 1.93
CA ILE A 326 -18.32 1.04 2.54
C ILE A 326 -19.75 1.25 3.01
N PHE A 327 -19.91 1.67 4.26
CA PHE A 327 -21.18 1.95 4.90
C PHE A 327 -21.33 3.46 5.13
N GLY A 328 -22.57 3.94 5.08
CA GLY A 328 -22.87 5.35 5.27
C GLY A 328 -22.52 6.24 4.07
N ASP A 329 -22.65 7.55 4.27
CA ASP A 329 -22.28 8.52 3.24
C ASP A 329 -20.75 8.59 3.08
N ALA A 330 -20.29 8.93 1.88
CA ALA A 330 -18.86 8.96 1.57
C ALA A 330 -18.47 10.15 0.68
N ILE A 331 -17.18 10.48 0.67
CA ILE A 331 -16.61 11.55 -0.16
C ILE A 331 -15.50 10.94 -1.02
N LEU A 332 -15.59 11.14 -2.33
CA LEU A 332 -14.52 10.82 -3.28
C LEU A 332 -13.72 12.09 -3.56
N ALA A 333 -12.43 12.07 -3.24
CA ALA A 333 -11.53 13.21 -3.45
C ALA A 333 -10.14 12.73 -3.86
N SER A 334 -9.41 13.57 -4.60
CA SER A 334 -8.00 13.38 -4.94
C SER A 334 -7.17 14.33 -4.10
N ILE A 335 -6.79 13.87 -2.91
CA ILE A 335 -6.09 14.68 -1.90
C ILE A 335 -5.24 13.77 -1.03
N ALA A 336 -3.93 14.04 -0.97
CA ALA A 336 -3.00 13.21 -0.20
C ALA A 336 -1.64 13.92 -0.01
N TYR A 337 -0.85 13.42 0.94
CA TYR A 337 0.58 13.68 0.94
C TYR A 337 1.29 12.66 0.05
N THR A 338 2.27 13.11 -0.73
CA THR A 338 2.98 12.26 -1.70
C THR A 338 4.45 12.08 -1.35
N TRP A 339 5.08 11.08 -1.96
CA TRP A 339 6.51 10.87 -1.80
C TRP A 339 7.31 12.06 -2.31
N LYS A 340 8.45 12.35 -1.66
CA LYS A 340 9.40 13.40 -2.07
C LYS A 340 8.85 14.83 -1.99
N SER A 341 7.62 15.03 -1.52
CA SER A 341 7.04 16.35 -1.29
C SER A 341 6.56 16.47 0.16
N LYS A 342 6.62 17.68 0.70
CA LYS A 342 5.98 18.02 1.97
C LYS A 342 4.60 18.64 1.77
N ASP A 343 4.32 19.10 0.56
CA ASP A 343 3.09 19.79 0.19
C ASP A 343 1.93 18.81 0.05
N LEU A 344 0.72 19.33 0.28
CA LEU A 344 -0.51 18.61 0.04
C LEU A 344 -0.76 18.54 -1.47
N PHE A 345 -0.76 17.33 -2.02
CA PHE A 345 -1.15 17.09 -3.39
C PHE A 345 -2.68 17.07 -3.47
N HIS A 346 -3.22 17.68 -4.52
CA HIS A 346 -4.65 17.63 -4.81
C HIS A 346 -4.94 17.75 -6.31
N GLU A 347 -6.06 17.16 -6.74
CA GLU A 347 -6.65 17.33 -8.07
C GLU A 347 -8.17 17.44 -7.93
N ASP A 348 -8.81 18.20 -8.83
CA ASP A 348 -10.26 18.35 -8.85
C ASP A 348 -10.95 17.08 -9.37
N VAL A 349 -11.83 16.52 -8.54
CA VAL A 349 -12.67 15.37 -8.89
C VAL A 349 -14.04 15.86 -9.31
N THR A 350 -14.26 15.90 -10.62
CA THR A 350 -15.52 16.33 -11.23
C THR A 350 -16.54 15.18 -11.33
N ILE A 351 -17.82 15.50 -11.50
CA ILE A 351 -18.89 14.51 -11.78
C ILE A 351 -18.54 13.68 -13.03
N GLN A 352 -17.92 14.30 -14.04
CA GLN A 352 -17.48 13.59 -15.24
C GLN A 352 -16.40 12.56 -14.92
N SER A 353 -15.44 12.89 -14.04
CA SER A 353 -14.39 11.97 -13.61
C SER A 353 -14.97 10.76 -12.84
N TYR A 354 -15.97 10.99 -11.99
CA TYR A 354 -16.73 9.95 -11.29
C TYR A 354 -17.37 8.95 -12.26
N TYR A 355 -18.14 9.43 -13.24
CA TYR A 355 -18.80 8.54 -14.21
C TYR A 355 -17.81 7.80 -15.12
N ARG A 356 -16.66 8.42 -15.46
CA ARG A 356 -15.59 7.74 -16.20
C ARG A 356 -14.96 6.60 -15.41
N CYS A 357 -14.79 6.75 -14.09
CA CYS A 357 -14.31 5.67 -13.23
C CYS A 357 -15.32 4.50 -13.22
N ASN A 358 -16.62 4.79 -13.08
CA ASN A 358 -17.67 3.78 -13.13
C ASN A 358 -17.74 3.03 -14.49
N GLN A 359 -17.55 3.72 -15.61
CA GLN A 359 -17.58 3.08 -16.94
C GLN A 359 -16.46 2.06 -17.16
N LYS A 360 -15.26 2.30 -16.61
CA LYS A 360 -14.14 1.35 -16.69
C LYS A 360 -14.43 0.07 -15.91
N SER A 361 -15.07 0.21 -14.75
CA SER A 361 -15.50 -0.94 -13.94
C SER A 361 -16.59 -1.77 -14.63
N ILE A 362 -17.48 -1.14 -15.43
CA ILE A 362 -18.48 -1.83 -16.27
C ILE A 362 -17.82 -2.54 -17.47
N ALA A 363 -16.80 -1.95 -18.09
CA ALA A 363 -16.08 -2.60 -19.20
C ALA A 363 -15.32 -3.87 -18.75
N VAL A 364 -14.81 -3.88 -17.51
CA VAL A 364 -14.24 -5.09 -16.90
C VAL A 364 -15.32 -6.17 -16.74
N LEU A 365 -16.55 -5.80 -16.40
CA LEU A 365 -17.68 -6.73 -16.33
C LEU A 365 -18.10 -7.27 -17.70
N TYR A 366 -18.05 -6.50 -18.80
CA TYR A 366 -18.31 -7.04 -20.15
C TYR A 366 -17.25 -8.07 -20.58
N ASN A 367 -15.99 -7.88 -20.19
CA ASN A 367 -14.93 -8.87 -20.45
C ASN A 367 -15.00 -10.09 -19.50
N CYS A 368 -15.51 -9.94 -18.28
CA CYS A 368 -15.71 -11.06 -17.34
C CYS A 368 -17.04 -11.81 -17.54
N SER A 369 -18.09 -11.15 -18.03
CA SER A 369 -19.41 -11.78 -18.30
C SER A 369 -19.44 -12.60 -19.58
N SER A 370 -18.42 -12.48 -20.43
CA SER A 370 -18.24 -13.32 -21.62
C SER A 370 -17.67 -14.71 -21.30
N SER A 371 -17.26 -14.99 -20.05
CA SER A 371 -16.59 -16.25 -19.68
C SER A 371 -17.11 -16.95 -18.42
N SER A 372 -18.14 -16.47 -17.69
CA SER A 372 -18.59 -17.22 -16.49
C SER A 372 -20.08 -17.15 -16.11
N PHE A 373 -20.99 -16.80 -17.02
CA PHE A 373 -22.44 -16.81 -16.73
C PHE A 373 -23.21 -17.97 -17.39
N ALA A 374 -22.55 -19.10 -17.66
CA ALA A 374 -23.19 -20.29 -18.23
C ALA A 374 -23.52 -21.40 -17.22
N ASN A 375 -23.15 -21.29 -15.94
CA ASN A 375 -23.42 -22.34 -14.95
C ASN A 375 -23.77 -21.73 -13.59
N ARG A 376 -25.04 -21.33 -13.44
CA ARG A 376 -25.82 -21.29 -12.18
C ARG A 376 -27.19 -20.66 -12.48
N LEU A 377 -28.06 -21.48 -13.05
CA LEU A 377 -29.51 -21.46 -12.82
C LEU A 377 -29.90 -22.84 -12.32
#